data_AF-A0A927ADB3-F1
#
_entry.id   AF-A0A927ADB3-F1
#
_cell.length_a   1.000
_cell.length_b   1.000
_cell.length_c   1.000
_cell.angle_alpha   90.00
_cell.angle_beta   90.00
_cell.angle_gamma   90.00
#
_symmetry.space_group_name_H-M   'P 1'
#
loop_
_entity.id
_entity.type
_entity.pdbx_description
1 polymer ?
#
loop_
_entity_poly.entity_id
_entity_poly.type
_entity_poly.pdbx_seq_one_letter_code
_entity_poly.pdbx_strand_id
1 'polypeptide(L)'
;MKSILNAIGRFLLITSSAFGIATAANYSNHKGYWEGTIARVQTTDFNMLGAMLPTKLSYALLKNNSLEIQRTLDSNYGLFGMVVTNCTAAARECPGQQIIYMTNSQLSWRTALRTVDLENYPYDLLRDPPPLFQEHGFDNSRDLTWEKTERTNLGRVIGRVYYIRGIPPSFLTAYSRWLKQLPGSLLSDSGANKYYALTLSVFLLGGLVCWSTVEWLLFQKWLQKRQTKQENDRMLRELVNLRQQLQGKLSQISTLIAEREQYAMELSNYQKSETQRIKELEAAITQVENQRALKSSTNLFDQKMSELQHEILRREAAITKLERAIKQQKQNEVRDAEVLATAQRRLQALVEQQAQAQQKLEEYDHSCKQLQDELARQQQEKQKTTTLAEMLRKQLQEAEQKILEAQQKQSAMEQSLAELSRQKVQDDQKLKALEKKIAETREEQDDLTMNKFEQLVGQYLKATPQHQSGQWRSLGGLDVSRRKYTRQVTDHIVIASACVFVIEAKCYQGNIRAEGDAKRTAWFMQKVSGIKIPVKCGRRRNPYEQLHSYVDNVRDKFDQSGAQEKIWVYGIVVFDTGADVSEVSSQIDGFYRITTLDNLLQIIEEIETERNRYTQGKNKLSPKEIEDLLCGRPLLKAA
;
A
#
# COMPACT_ATOMS: atom_id res chain seq x y z
N MET A 1 21.63 13.95 7.52
CA MET A 1 22.16 15.26 7.07
C MET A 1 21.23 15.97 6.08
N LYS A 2 20.92 15.42 4.89
CA LYS A 2 20.02 16.08 3.90
C LYS A 2 18.63 16.48 4.44
N SER A 3 18.00 15.65 5.28
CA SER A 3 16.68 15.96 5.88
C SER A 3 16.72 17.17 6.82
N ILE A 4 17.81 17.31 7.60
CA ILE A 4 18.00 18.42 8.53
C ILE A 4 18.26 19.70 7.75
N LEU A 5 19.10 19.63 6.71
CA LEU A 5 19.37 20.77 5.83
C LEU A 5 18.10 21.29 5.16
N ASN A 6 17.22 20.39 4.71
CA ASN A 6 15.93 20.76 4.11
C ASN A 6 14.96 21.37 5.14
N ALA A 7 14.97 20.89 6.39
CA ALA A 7 14.13 21.44 7.46
C ALA A 7 14.60 22.85 7.85
N ILE A 8 15.91 23.09 7.92
CA ILE A 8 16.50 24.41 8.13
C ILE A 8 16.18 25.33 6.95
N GLY A 9 16.30 24.84 5.71
CA GLY A 9 15.95 25.62 4.52
C GLY A 9 14.49 26.08 4.52
N ARG A 10 13.55 25.20 4.88
CA ARG A 10 12.13 25.56 5.04
C ARG A 10 11.90 26.53 6.20
N PHE A 11 12.58 26.34 7.33
CA PHE A 11 12.51 27.25 8.46
C PHE A 11 12.93 28.67 8.06
N LEU A 12 14.07 28.81 7.38
CA LEU A 12 14.57 30.10 6.90
C LEU A 12 13.62 30.74 5.90
N LEU A 13 13.06 29.97 4.97
CA LEU A 13 12.09 30.46 4.00
C LEU A 13 10.81 30.98 4.68
N ILE A 14 10.21 30.18 5.56
CA ILE A 14 8.96 30.55 6.25
C ILE A 14 9.19 31.77 7.16
N THR A 15 10.29 31.78 7.91
CA THR A 15 10.63 32.90 8.81
C THR A 15 10.91 34.17 8.03
N SER A 16 11.60 34.09 6.89
CA SER A 16 11.85 35.26 6.03
C SER A 16 10.56 35.80 5.42
N SER A 17 9.66 34.92 4.96
CA SER A 17 8.33 35.34 4.48
C SER A 17 7.50 35.99 5.58
N ALA A 18 7.48 35.39 6.79
CA ALA A 18 6.78 35.95 7.94
C ALA A 18 7.32 37.35 8.32
N PHE A 19 8.64 37.52 8.34
CA PHE A 19 9.29 38.80 8.59
C PHE A 19 8.96 39.85 7.51
N GLY A 20 8.92 39.44 6.24
CA GLY A 20 8.52 40.29 5.12
C GLY A 20 7.09 40.79 5.25
N ILE A 21 6.14 39.89 5.53
CA ILE A 21 4.73 40.23 5.74
C ILE A 21 4.57 41.13 6.98
N ALA A 22 5.26 40.82 8.08
CA ALA A 22 5.25 41.66 9.27
C ALA A 22 5.75 43.08 8.98
N THR A 23 6.81 43.21 8.19
CA THR A 23 7.37 44.52 7.81
C THR A 23 6.38 45.31 6.94
N ALA A 24 5.69 44.68 6.01
CA ALA A 24 4.65 45.33 5.19
C ALA A 24 3.44 45.77 6.04
N ALA A 25 2.99 44.92 6.96
CA ALA A 25 1.94 45.27 7.92
C ALA A 25 2.37 46.43 8.83
N ASN A 26 3.62 46.43 9.28
CA ASN A 26 4.19 47.52 10.07
C ASN A 26 4.29 48.84 9.31
N TYR A 27 4.54 48.81 8.01
CA TYR A 27 4.45 50.01 7.16
C TYR A 27 3.04 50.59 7.16
N SER A 28 2.02 49.74 7.03
CA SER A 28 0.61 50.16 7.12
C SER A 28 0.27 50.76 8.50
N ASN A 29 0.69 50.10 9.58
CA ASN A 29 0.50 50.59 10.95
C ASN A 29 1.21 51.94 11.19
N HIS A 30 2.41 52.11 10.66
CA HIS A 30 3.15 53.37 10.73
C HIS A 30 2.39 54.51 10.05
N LYS A 31 1.94 54.26 8.82
CA LYS A 31 1.16 55.23 8.04
C LYS A 31 -0.13 55.59 8.77
N GLY A 32 -0.89 54.58 9.22
CA GLY A 32 -2.14 54.78 9.96
C GLY A 32 -1.94 55.54 11.28
N TYR A 33 -0.84 55.31 11.98
CA TYR A 33 -0.51 56.04 13.21
C TYR A 33 -0.21 57.51 12.93
N TRP A 34 0.69 57.83 12.00
CA TRP A 34 1.11 59.22 11.77
C TRP A 34 0.11 60.03 10.95
N GLU A 35 -0.35 59.51 9.81
CA GLU A 35 -1.29 60.21 8.93
C GLU A 35 -2.74 60.09 9.41
N GLY A 36 -3.06 59.06 10.20
CA GLY A 36 -4.39 58.86 10.77
C GLY A 36 -4.49 59.45 12.17
N THR A 37 -3.86 58.81 13.15
CA THR A 37 -4.05 59.15 14.57
C THR A 37 -3.44 60.50 14.93
N ILE A 38 -2.14 60.72 14.67
CA ILE A 38 -1.45 61.96 15.05
C ILE A 38 -2.00 63.16 14.29
N ALA A 39 -2.24 63.03 12.99
CA ALA A 39 -2.84 64.11 12.21
C ALA A 39 -4.23 64.52 12.74
N ARG A 40 -5.07 63.57 13.15
CA ARG A 40 -6.41 63.89 13.72
C ARG A 40 -6.32 64.61 15.07
N VAL A 41 -5.41 64.15 15.93
CA VAL A 41 -5.16 64.79 17.23
C VAL A 41 -4.69 66.23 17.02
N GLN A 42 -3.69 66.44 16.15
CA GLN A 42 -3.19 67.80 15.84
C GLN A 42 -4.26 68.71 15.23
N THR A 43 -5.14 68.19 14.37
CA THR A 43 -6.27 68.97 13.79
C THR A 43 -7.20 69.46 14.89
N THR A 44 -7.49 68.59 15.86
CA THR A 44 -8.34 68.92 17.02
C THR A 44 -7.64 69.95 17.92
N ASP A 45 -6.35 69.75 18.19
CA ASP A 45 -5.55 70.69 18.98
C ASP A 45 -5.50 72.07 18.31
N PHE A 46 -5.33 72.13 16.99
CA PHE A 46 -5.29 73.40 16.24
C PHE A 46 -6.63 74.13 16.29
N ASN A 47 -7.76 73.41 16.23
CA ASN A 47 -9.07 74.02 16.43
C ASN A 47 -9.23 74.61 17.82
N MET A 48 -8.84 73.86 18.86
CA MET A 48 -8.91 74.35 20.24
C MET A 48 -7.99 75.56 20.45
N LEU A 49 -6.79 75.53 19.87
CA LEU A 49 -5.85 76.64 19.92
C LEU A 49 -6.36 77.84 19.16
N GLY A 50 -6.95 77.68 17.96
CA GLY A 50 -7.49 78.80 17.19
C GLY A 50 -8.61 79.55 17.90
N ALA A 51 -9.33 78.89 18.80
CA ALA A 51 -10.34 79.54 19.64
C ALA A 51 -9.78 80.35 20.82
N MET A 52 -8.56 80.05 21.30
CA MET A 52 -8.04 80.60 22.57
C MET A 52 -6.73 81.37 22.44
N LEU A 53 -5.83 80.87 21.59
CA LEU A 53 -4.46 81.33 21.45
C LEU A 53 -4.38 82.76 20.89
N PRO A 54 -5.16 83.15 19.86
CA PRO A 54 -5.08 84.50 19.31
C PRO A 54 -5.38 85.58 20.34
N THR A 55 -6.37 85.36 21.21
CA THR A 55 -6.73 86.28 22.31
C THR A 55 -5.58 86.42 23.31
N LYS A 56 -5.05 85.30 23.80
CA LYS A 56 -3.98 85.28 24.80
C LYS A 56 -2.70 85.91 24.27
N LEU A 57 -2.30 85.57 23.05
CA LEU A 57 -1.09 86.11 22.43
C LEU A 57 -1.23 87.59 22.08
N SER A 58 -2.39 88.01 21.58
CA SER A 58 -2.65 89.45 21.32
C SER A 58 -2.52 90.26 22.60
N TYR A 59 -3.12 89.80 23.69
CA TYR A 59 -3.00 90.45 24.99
C TYR A 59 -1.56 90.50 25.50
N ALA A 60 -0.83 89.38 25.42
CA ALA A 60 0.56 89.31 25.87
C ALA A 60 1.50 90.20 25.04
N LEU A 61 1.29 90.30 23.72
CA LEU A 61 2.03 91.20 22.83
C LEU A 61 1.76 92.67 23.18
N LEU A 62 0.51 93.05 23.40
CA LEU A 62 0.14 94.42 23.81
C LEU A 62 0.75 94.83 25.17
N LYS A 63 0.97 93.86 26.06
CA LYS A 63 1.65 94.06 27.35
C LYS A 63 3.16 93.87 27.29
N ASN A 64 3.73 93.59 26.11
CA ASN A 64 5.15 93.30 25.91
C ASN A 64 5.71 92.20 26.85
N ASN A 65 4.89 91.18 27.15
CA ASN A 65 5.26 90.10 28.07
C ASN A 65 5.86 88.91 27.30
N SER A 66 7.12 89.05 26.88
CA SER A 66 7.87 88.02 26.16
C SER A 66 7.89 86.66 26.87
N LEU A 67 7.95 86.65 28.21
CA LEU A 67 7.99 85.42 28.99
C LEU A 67 6.68 84.64 28.87
N GLU A 68 5.53 85.31 28.98
CA GLU A 68 4.23 84.65 28.86
C GLU A 68 3.95 84.18 27.43
N ILE A 69 4.43 84.93 26.42
CA ILE A 69 4.37 84.49 25.01
C ILE A 69 5.14 83.18 24.86
N GLN A 70 6.42 83.15 25.21
CA GLN A 70 7.25 81.96 25.04
C GLN A 70 6.75 80.78 25.87
N ARG A 71 6.33 81.00 27.13
CA ARG A 71 5.72 79.97 27.98
C ARG A 71 4.47 79.38 27.33
N THR A 72 3.65 80.21 26.70
CA THR A 72 2.45 79.75 25.98
C THR A 72 2.83 78.91 24.77
N LEU A 73 3.82 79.34 23.97
CA LEU A 73 4.29 78.58 22.81
C LEU A 73 4.96 77.24 23.18
N ASP A 74 5.65 77.18 24.32
CA ASP A 74 6.36 75.98 24.78
C ASP A 74 5.47 75.00 25.56
N SER A 75 4.22 75.37 25.84
CA SER A 75 3.27 74.53 26.60
C SER A 75 2.86 73.23 25.89
N ASN A 76 3.13 73.12 24.58
CA ASN A 76 2.90 71.90 23.81
C ASN A 76 4.10 70.93 23.82
N TYR A 77 5.16 71.23 24.59
CA TYR A 77 6.39 70.44 24.71
C TYR A 77 7.07 70.10 23.36
N GLY A 78 6.87 70.94 22.34
CA GLY A 78 7.47 70.79 21.03
C GLY A 78 6.79 69.77 20.10
N LEU A 79 5.60 69.25 20.45
CA LEU A 79 4.85 68.25 19.67
C LEU A 79 4.42 68.76 18.28
N PHE A 80 4.14 70.06 18.17
CA PHE A 80 3.87 70.78 16.94
C PHE A 80 4.37 72.22 17.10
N GLY A 81 4.51 72.94 15.99
CA GLY A 81 5.03 74.30 16.00
C GLY A 81 3.94 75.33 16.15
N MET A 82 4.18 76.32 17.02
CA MET A 82 3.47 77.59 17.02
C MET A 82 4.47 78.71 16.74
N VAL A 83 4.17 79.57 15.77
CA VAL A 83 5.09 80.60 15.29
C VAL A 83 4.39 81.95 15.23
N VAL A 84 4.92 82.94 15.94
CA VAL A 84 4.37 84.29 16.00
C VAL A 84 5.18 85.22 15.10
N THR A 85 4.51 85.95 14.21
CA THR A 85 5.15 86.91 13.29
C THR A 85 4.64 88.33 13.49
N ASN A 86 5.43 89.30 13.02
CA ASN A 86 5.09 90.74 13.04
C ASN A 86 4.21 91.18 11.86
N CYS A 87 3.55 90.24 11.17
CA CYS A 87 2.74 90.58 10.01
C CYS A 87 1.48 91.36 10.40
N THR A 88 1.32 92.56 9.86
CA THR A 88 0.16 93.45 10.11
C THR A 88 -0.90 93.40 8.99
N ALA A 89 -0.68 92.63 7.94
CA ALA A 89 -1.65 92.45 6.86
C ALA A 89 -2.70 91.39 7.22
N ALA A 90 -3.94 91.58 6.79
CA ALA A 90 -5.01 90.57 6.88
C ALA A 90 -5.04 89.64 5.65
N ALA A 91 -4.48 90.05 4.51
CA ALA A 91 -4.41 89.25 3.29
C ALA A 91 -3.47 88.04 3.49
N ARG A 92 -3.70 86.90 2.82
CA ARG A 92 -2.90 85.69 3.02
C ARG A 92 -1.39 85.93 2.85
N GLU A 93 -1.02 86.64 1.79
CA GLU A 93 0.37 87.00 1.50
C GLU A 93 0.87 88.07 2.47
N CYS A 94 2.06 87.87 3.03
CA CYS A 94 2.70 88.86 3.89
C CYS A 94 4.20 88.94 3.63
N PRO A 95 4.59 89.61 2.52
CA PRO A 95 5.97 89.67 2.09
C PRO A 95 6.83 90.36 3.16
N GLY A 96 7.96 89.73 3.51
CA GLY A 96 8.92 90.29 4.46
C GLY A 96 8.57 90.11 5.94
N GLN A 97 7.57 89.30 6.29
CA GLN A 97 7.27 88.99 7.69
C GLN A 97 8.47 88.33 8.41
N GLN A 98 8.64 88.66 9.69
CA GLN A 98 9.70 88.14 10.55
C GLN A 98 9.09 87.31 11.68
N ILE A 99 9.75 86.20 12.00
CA ILE A 99 9.39 85.37 13.16
C ILE A 99 9.93 86.06 14.41
N ILE A 100 9.03 86.38 15.34
CA ILE A 100 9.38 87.03 16.61
C ILE A 100 9.50 85.98 17.73
N TYR A 101 8.58 85.00 17.75
CA TYR A 101 8.58 83.93 18.74
C TYR A 101 8.23 82.60 18.09
N MET A 102 8.75 81.49 18.64
CA MET A 102 8.43 80.15 18.17
C MET A 102 8.57 79.09 19.26
N THR A 103 7.74 78.06 19.21
CA THR A 103 7.82 76.88 20.10
C THR A 103 9.20 76.23 20.04
N ASN A 104 9.84 76.04 21.21
CA ASN A 104 11.08 75.31 21.38
C ASN A 104 10.86 73.80 21.11
N SER A 105 11.60 73.24 20.15
CA SER A 105 11.46 71.83 19.76
C SER A 105 12.76 71.31 19.15
N GLN A 106 13.04 70.03 19.37
CA GLN A 106 14.13 69.30 18.69
C GLN A 106 13.65 68.54 17.45
N LEU A 107 12.36 68.66 17.10
CA LEU A 107 11.77 67.96 15.97
C LEU A 107 12.15 68.61 14.64
N SER A 108 12.13 67.79 13.58
CA SER A 108 12.56 68.17 12.22
C SER A 108 11.74 69.29 11.59
N TRP A 109 10.49 69.51 12.02
CA TRP A 109 9.68 70.62 11.50
C TRP A 109 10.34 71.97 11.80
N ARG A 110 11.02 72.11 12.95
CA ARG A 110 11.65 73.38 13.35
C ARG A 110 12.88 73.69 12.50
N THR A 111 13.70 72.70 12.19
CA THR A 111 14.90 72.88 11.35
C THR A 111 14.55 73.04 9.88
N ALA A 112 13.42 72.50 9.43
CA ALA A 112 12.93 72.63 8.05
C ALA A 112 12.18 73.94 7.78
N LEU A 113 11.71 74.65 8.82
CA LEU A 113 10.86 75.83 8.66
C LEU A 113 11.63 77.02 8.08
N ARG A 114 11.11 77.58 6.98
CA ARG A 114 11.54 78.88 6.44
C ARG A 114 10.40 79.88 6.53
N THR A 115 10.71 81.17 6.68
CA THR A 115 9.72 82.25 6.74
C THR A 115 8.82 82.32 5.50
N VAL A 116 9.37 82.00 4.33
CA VAL A 116 8.64 81.95 3.05
C VAL A 116 7.57 80.85 3.03
N ASP A 117 7.79 79.76 3.77
CA ASP A 117 6.86 78.62 3.77
C ASP A 117 5.63 78.86 4.67
N LEU A 118 5.65 79.89 5.52
CA LEU A 118 4.59 80.18 6.49
C LEU A 118 3.21 80.39 5.85
N GLU A 119 3.15 80.93 4.64
CA GLU A 119 1.90 81.18 3.89
C GLU A 119 1.12 79.91 3.53
N ASN A 120 1.77 78.75 3.64
CA ASN A 120 1.18 77.43 3.41
C ASN A 120 0.61 76.78 4.68
N TYR A 121 0.83 77.37 5.85
CA TYR A 121 0.36 76.82 7.12
C TYR A 121 -0.91 77.54 7.62
N PRO A 122 -1.79 76.82 8.35
CA PRO A 122 -2.90 77.43 9.09
C PRO A 122 -2.41 78.55 10.01
N TYR A 123 -3.17 79.64 10.07
CA TYR A 123 -2.84 80.75 10.95
C TYR A 123 -4.10 81.46 11.45
N ASP A 124 -3.92 82.19 12.55
CA ASP A 124 -4.87 83.16 13.07
C ASP A 124 -4.25 84.55 13.15
N LEU A 125 -5.11 85.56 13.02
CA LEU A 125 -4.73 86.96 13.12
C LEU A 125 -4.69 87.38 14.60
N LEU A 126 -3.58 88.01 15.00
CA LEU A 126 -3.45 88.66 16.30
C LEU A 126 -3.90 90.12 16.14
N ARG A 127 -4.79 90.60 17.02
CA ARG A 127 -5.48 91.88 16.84
C ARG A 127 -5.45 92.75 18.11
N ASP A 128 -5.60 94.05 17.89
CA ASP A 128 -5.83 95.07 18.90
C ASP A 128 -7.17 95.78 18.62
N PRO A 129 -8.23 95.56 19.42
CA PRO A 129 -8.26 94.74 20.64
C PRO A 129 -8.16 93.22 20.36
N PRO A 130 -7.82 92.40 21.38
CA PRO A 130 -7.71 90.94 21.23
C PRO A 130 -8.98 90.31 20.64
N PRO A 131 -8.84 89.32 19.73
CA PRO A 131 -9.98 88.67 19.09
C PRO A 131 -10.83 87.90 20.12
N LEU A 132 -12.14 87.86 19.91
CA LEU A 132 -13.13 87.16 20.74
C LEU A 132 -13.65 85.87 20.09
N PHE A 133 -13.63 85.80 18.76
CA PHE A 133 -14.15 84.68 17.99
C PHE A 133 -13.05 84.05 17.14
N GLN A 134 -13.18 82.75 16.91
CA GLN A 134 -12.35 82.03 15.95
C GLN A 134 -12.81 82.38 14.52
N GLU A 135 -11.91 82.95 13.71
CA GLU A 135 -12.20 83.34 12.31
C GLU A 135 -11.94 82.20 11.32
N HIS A 136 -11.15 81.20 11.70
CA HIS A 136 -10.84 80.04 10.87
C HIS A 136 -10.74 78.75 11.70
N GLY A 137 -11.06 77.61 11.10
CA GLY A 137 -11.05 76.31 11.76
C GLY A 137 -11.11 75.15 10.78
N PHE A 138 -10.97 73.94 11.30
CA PHE A 138 -11.32 72.69 10.63
C PHE A 138 -12.75 72.29 11.04
N ASP A 139 -13.58 71.85 10.11
CA ASP A 139 -14.95 71.43 10.43
C ASP A 139 -14.99 70.10 11.20
N ASN A 140 -14.08 69.18 10.89
CA ASN A 140 -13.92 67.92 11.60
C ASN A 140 -12.44 67.50 11.78
N SER A 141 -12.21 66.51 12.64
CA SER A 141 -10.86 66.07 13.00
C SER A 141 -10.04 65.48 11.84
N ARG A 142 -10.68 65.15 10.70
CA ARG A 142 -10.03 64.54 9.53
C ARG A 142 -9.78 65.54 8.41
N ASP A 143 -10.25 66.77 8.54
CA ASP A 143 -10.10 67.76 7.49
C ASP A 143 -8.66 68.23 7.37
N LEU A 144 -8.30 68.55 6.14
CA LEU A 144 -6.98 69.06 5.77
C LEU A 144 -7.02 70.56 5.48
N THR A 145 -8.21 71.13 5.33
CA THR A 145 -8.45 72.52 4.94
C THR A 145 -8.77 73.38 6.16
N TRP A 146 -8.06 74.50 6.28
CA TRP A 146 -8.31 75.52 7.29
C TRP A 146 -9.28 76.55 6.71
N GLU A 147 -10.55 76.42 7.07
CA GLU A 147 -11.65 77.15 6.43
C GLU A 147 -12.07 78.34 7.27
N LYS A 148 -12.59 79.37 6.59
CA LYS A 148 -13.04 80.60 7.24
C LYS A 148 -14.41 80.38 7.87
N THR A 149 -14.58 80.81 9.11
CA THR A 149 -15.86 80.80 9.81
C THR A 149 -16.71 82.03 9.42
N GLU A 150 -17.99 82.00 9.76
CA GLU A 150 -18.89 83.15 9.56
C GLU A 150 -18.63 84.32 10.54
N ARG A 151 -17.64 84.18 11.44
CA ARG A 151 -17.36 85.17 12.48
C ARG A 151 -16.13 86.00 12.13
N THR A 152 -16.19 87.30 12.42
CA THR A 152 -15.09 88.24 12.19
C THR A 152 -14.83 89.08 13.43
N ASN A 153 -13.55 89.32 13.76
CA ASN A 153 -13.16 90.23 14.81
C ASN A 153 -12.81 91.61 14.25
N LEU A 154 -13.12 92.63 15.02
CA LEU A 154 -12.72 94.00 14.75
C LEU A 154 -11.31 94.26 15.32
N GLY A 155 -10.66 95.33 14.86
CA GLY A 155 -9.37 95.75 15.37
C GLY A 155 -8.21 95.63 14.37
N ARG A 156 -7.14 96.35 14.69
CA ARG A 156 -5.91 96.39 13.89
C ARG A 156 -5.16 95.08 14.05
N VAL A 157 -4.69 94.49 12.94
CA VAL A 157 -3.82 93.32 12.97
C VAL A 157 -2.43 93.73 13.46
N ILE A 158 -1.95 93.08 14.51
CA ILE A 158 -0.65 93.34 15.16
C ILE A 158 0.34 92.18 14.97
N GLY A 159 -0.10 91.06 14.40
CA GLY A 159 0.73 89.90 14.13
C GLY A 159 -0.08 88.71 13.63
N ARG A 160 0.59 87.57 13.47
CA ARG A 160 -0.02 86.27 13.17
C ARG A 160 0.52 85.19 14.07
N VAL A 161 -0.28 84.17 14.33
CA VAL A 161 0.19 82.91 14.88
C VAL A 161 -0.08 81.78 13.90
N TYR A 162 0.98 81.06 13.52
CA TYR A 162 0.94 79.93 12.58
C TYR A 162 1.01 78.60 13.34
N TYR A 163 0.28 77.60 12.86
CA TYR A 163 0.28 76.23 13.38
C TYR A 163 0.97 75.27 12.42
N ILE A 164 2.05 74.65 12.87
CA ILE A 164 2.92 73.81 12.03
C ILE A 164 2.83 72.37 12.51
N ARG A 165 2.34 71.47 11.67
CA ARG A 165 2.30 70.03 11.99
C ARG A 165 3.73 69.46 12.08
N GLY A 166 3.93 68.52 13.00
CA GLY A 166 5.19 67.79 13.09
C GLY A 166 5.42 66.93 11.84
N ILE A 167 6.66 66.91 11.33
CA ILE A 167 7.04 66.07 10.19
C ILE A 167 7.29 64.64 10.72
N PRO A 168 6.51 63.63 10.32
CA PRO A 168 6.72 62.27 10.79
C PRO A 168 8.06 61.72 10.25
N PRO A 169 8.79 60.89 11.01
CA PRO A 169 9.96 60.21 10.50
C PRO A 169 9.57 59.26 9.36
N SER A 170 10.48 59.02 8.42
CA SER A 170 10.25 57.99 7.39
C SER A 170 10.10 56.62 8.06
N PHE A 171 9.29 55.74 7.46
CA PHE A 171 9.10 54.37 7.97
C PHE A 171 10.43 53.65 8.15
N LEU A 172 11.32 53.70 7.16
CA LEU A 172 12.62 53.02 7.21
C LEU A 172 13.48 53.56 8.36
N THR A 173 13.50 54.87 8.59
CA THR A 173 14.25 55.48 9.70
C THR A 173 13.67 55.06 11.05
N ALA A 174 12.35 55.13 11.22
CA ALA A 174 11.68 54.76 12.47
C ALA A 174 11.81 53.25 12.77
N TYR A 175 11.56 52.42 11.76
CA TYR A 175 11.59 50.97 11.86
C TYR A 175 13.01 50.44 12.07
N SER A 176 14.02 50.98 11.38
CA SER A 176 15.42 50.60 11.62
C SER A 176 15.92 51.01 13.00
N ARG A 177 15.51 52.19 13.50
CA ARG A 177 15.82 52.61 14.88
C ARG A 177 15.18 51.67 15.89
N TRP A 178 13.92 51.30 15.67
CA TRP A 178 13.20 50.33 16.49
C TRP A 178 13.88 48.95 16.49
N LEU A 179 14.30 48.44 15.32
CA LEU A 179 15.04 47.19 15.19
C LEU A 179 16.41 47.23 15.90
N LYS A 180 17.15 48.34 15.79
CA LYS A 180 18.44 48.51 16.47
C LYS A 180 18.34 48.52 18.00
N GLN A 181 17.15 48.76 18.54
CA GLN A 181 16.87 48.79 19.98
C GLN A 181 16.28 47.47 20.50
N LEU A 182 16.28 46.41 19.69
CA LEU A 182 15.89 45.07 20.14
C LEU A 182 16.89 44.52 21.18
N PRO A 183 16.43 43.78 22.20
CA PRO A 183 15.04 43.36 22.45
C PRO A 183 14.19 44.39 23.20
N GLY A 184 14.77 45.46 23.75
CA GLY A 184 14.07 46.43 24.61
C GLY A 184 12.87 47.11 23.93
N SER A 185 12.94 47.30 22.61
CA SER A 185 11.86 47.90 21.82
C SER A 185 10.62 47.00 21.65
N LEU A 186 10.69 45.70 21.98
CA LEU A 186 9.53 44.80 21.99
C LEU A 186 8.57 45.09 23.16
N LEU A 187 9.08 45.67 24.24
CA LEU A 187 8.32 46.02 25.45
C LEU A 187 7.93 47.51 25.48
N SER A 188 8.22 48.24 24.41
CA SER A 188 7.92 49.67 24.30
C SER A 188 6.45 49.89 24.00
N ASP A 189 5.75 50.61 24.88
CA ASP A 189 4.33 50.99 24.68
C ASP A 189 4.16 52.37 24.00
N SER A 190 5.25 52.94 23.45
CA SER A 190 5.21 54.29 22.89
C SER A 190 4.87 54.31 21.39
N GLY A 191 3.85 55.10 21.05
CA GLY A 191 3.50 55.45 19.67
C GLY A 191 3.32 54.27 18.71
N ALA A 192 4.00 54.31 17.56
CA ALA A 192 3.94 53.26 16.55
C ALA A 192 4.69 51.96 16.95
N ASN A 193 5.61 52.03 17.92
CA ASN A 193 6.49 50.91 18.27
C ASN A 193 5.72 49.71 18.84
N LYS A 194 4.65 49.95 19.59
CA LYS A 194 3.80 48.87 20.12
C LYS A 194 3.19 48.01 19.01
N TYR A 195 2.80 48.64 17.90
CA TYR A 195 2.26 47.93 16.75
C TYR A 195 3.35 47.16 16.02
N TYR A 196 4.58 47.68 15.97
CA TYR A 196 5.72 46.97 15.40
C TYR A 196 6.02 45.68 16.13
N ALA A 197 6.07 45.75 17.46
CA ALA A 197 6.30 44.61 18.33
C ALA A 197 5.18 43.57 18.18
N LEU A 198 3.92 43.98 18.35
CA LEU A 198 2.77 43.09 18.26
C LEU A 198 2.72 42.36 16.91
N THR A 199 2.84 43.12 15.81
CA THR A 199 2.73 42.57 14.46
C THR A 199 3.88 41.61 14.17
N LEU A 200 5.12 41.99 14.50
CA LEU A 200 6.28 41.12 14.31
C LEU A 200 6.12 39.82 15.13
N SER A 201 5.72 39.90 16.39
CA SER A 201 5.51 38.73 17.25
C SER A 201 4.43 37.80 16.70
N VAL A 202 3.27 38.33 16.29
CA VAL A 202 2.17 37.52 15.74
C VAL A 202 2.60 36.78 14.47
N PHE A 203 3.28 37.46 13.54
CA PHE A 203 3.72 36.82 12.30
C PHE A 203 4.85 35.81 12.51
N LEU A 204 5.81 36.10 13.39
CA LEU A 204 6.87 35.14 13.70
C LEU A 204 6.33 33.89 14.42
N LEU A 205 5.41 34.06 15.39
CA LEU A 205 4.74 32.94 16.04
C LEU A 205 3.89 32.12 15.05
N GLY A 206 3.14 32.79 14.17
CA GLY A 206 2.39 32.14 13.10
C GLY A 206 3.30 31.36 12.14
N GLY A 207 4.46 31.93 11.78
CA GLY A 207 5.49 31.28 10.98
C GLY A 207 6.06 30.03 11.65
N LEU A 208 6.35 30.09 12.95
CA LEU A 208 6.80 28.95 13.75
C LEU A 208 5.77 27.82 13.77
N VAL A 209 4.49 28.14 14.04
CA VAL A 209 3.40 27.15 14.03
C VAL A 209 3.26 26.50 12.66
N CYS A 210 3.32 27.29 11.58
CA CYS A 210 3.27 26.79 10.20
C CYS A 210 4.43 25.82 9.92
N TRP A 211 5.65 26.21 10.27
CA TRP A 211 6.83 25.37 10.10
C TRP A 211 6.72 24.06 10.89
N SER A 212 6.37 24.13 12.19
CA SER A 212 6.19 22.94 13.03
C SER A 212 5.12 21.99 12.49
N THR A 213 4.03 22.52 11.96
CA THR A 213 2.96 21.71 11.34
C THR A 213 3.45 20.99 10.09
N VAL A 214 4.21 21.68 9.23
CA VAL A 214 4.80 21.08 8.02
C VAL A 214 5.80 19.97 8.39
N GLU A 215 6.70 20.22 9.35
CA GLU A 215 7.67 19.20 9.78
C GLU A 215 6.96 18.00 10.43
N TRP A 216 5.91 18.22 11.23
CA TRP A 216 5.12 17.13 11.80
C TRP A 216 4.49 16.24 10.71
N LEU A 217 3.88 16.85 9.69
CA LEU A 217 3.28 16.10 8.58
C LEU A 217 4.31 15.31 7.78
N LEU A 218 5.49 15.89 7.53
CA LEU A 218 6.59 15.19 6.85
C LEU A 218 7.14 14.05 7.70
N PHE A 219 7.25 14.25 9.01
CA PHE A 219 7.66 13.21 9.96
C PHE A 219 6.68 12.04 10.00
N GLN A 220 5.37 12.31 10.04
CA GLN A 220 4.32 11.29 9.95
C GLN A 220 4.42 10.48 8.65
N LYS A 221 4.61 11.13 7.50
CA LYS A 221 4.81 10.44 6.22
C LYS A 221 6.06 9.56 6.22
N TRP A 222 7.14 10.02 6.85
CA TRP A 222 8.35 9.24 6.96
C TRP A 222 8.17 8.00 7.84
N LEU A 223 7.43 8.12 8.94
CA LEU A 223 7.07 6.99 9.81
C LEU A 223 6.23 5.95 9.05
N GLN A 224 5.19 6.39 8.34
CA GLN A 224 4.37 5.51 7.50
C GLN A 224 5.21 4.76 6.48
N LYS A 225 6.10 5.47 5.74
CA LYS A 225 6.98 4.83 4.75
C LYS A 225 7.91 3.77 5.37
N ARG A 226 8.37 3.98 6.60
CA ARG A 226 9.16 2.99 7.34
C ARG A 226 8.33 1.76 7.72
N GLN A 227 7.12 1.96 8.23
CA GLN A 227 6.20 0.88 8.59
C GLN A 227 5.84 0.04 7.35
N THR A 228 5.43 0.66 6.26
CA THR A 228 5.11 -0.04 5.00
C THR A 228 6.32 -0.81 4.47
N LYS A 229 7.53 -0.24 4.55
CA LYS A 229 8.75 -0.95 4.14
C LYS A 229 9.01 -2.18 5.01
N GLN A 230 8.87 -2.07 6.32
CA GLN A 230 9.05 -3.19 7.24
C GLN A 230 8.00 -4.28 7.03
N GLU A 231 6.75 -3.90 6.76
CA GLU A 231 5.66 -4.83 6.45
C GLU A 231 5.91 -5.57 5.14
N ASN A 232 6.35 -4.86 4.09
CA ASN A 232 6.74 -5.46 2.81
C ASN A 232 7.93 -6.42 2.97
N ASP A 233 8.97 -6.03 3.72
CA ASP A 233 10.13 -6.89 3.99
C ASP A 233 9.75 -8.13 4.82
N ARG A 234 8.71 -8.03 5.67
CA ARG A 234 8.16 -9.18 6.39
C ARG A 234 7.39 -10.12 5.45
N MET A 235 6.48 -9.57 4.63
CA MET A 235 5.70 -10.36 3.67
C MET A 235 6.59 -11.10 2.67
N LEU A 236 7.68 -10.47 2.20
CA LEU A 236 8.65 -11.11 1.32
C LEU A 236 9.36 -12.31 1.99
N ARG A 237 9.73 -12.18 3.26
CA ARG A 237 10.35 -13.28 4.02
C ARG A 237 9.38 -14.44 4.24
N GLU A 238 8.12 -14.13 4.57
CA GLU A 238 7.07 -15.15 4.71
C GLU A 238 6.84 -15.91 3.40
N LEU A 239 6.86 -15.21 2.25
CA LEU A 239 6.74 -15.84 0.93
C LEU A 239 7.90 -16.79 0.61
N VAL A 240 9.15 -16.35 0.86
CA VAL A 240 10.34 -17.19 0.64
C VAL A 240 10.29 -18.44 1.51
N ASN A 241 9.95 -18.31 2.80
CA ASN A 241 9.81 -19.44 3.71
C ASN A 241 8.72 -20.42 3.24
N LEU A 242 7.57 -19.91 2.79
CA LEU A 242 6.47 -20.75 2.31
C LEU A 242 6.87 -21.54 1.05
N ARG A 243 7.58 -20.90 0.12
CA ARG A 243 8.11 -21.59 -1.08
C ARG A 243 9.08 -22.71 -0.71
N GLN A 244 9.96 -22.47 0.25
CA GLN A 244 10.92 -23.47 0.71
C GLN A 244 10.21 -24.65 1.40
N GLN A 245 9.18 -24.39 2.21
CA GLN A 245 8.34 -25.43 2.80
C GLN A 245 7.60 -26.26 1.73
N LEU A 246 7.01 -25.61 0.72
CA LEU A 246 6.35 -26.30 -0.38
C LEU A 246 7.33 -27.18 -1.17
N GLN A 247 8.55 -26.72 -1.43
CA GLN A 247 9.59 -27.53 -2.08
C GLN A 247 9.97 -28.75 -1.23
N GLY A 248 10.14 -28.58 0.08
CA GLY A 248 10.43 -29.71 0.99
C GLY A 248 9.30 -30.73 1.09
N LYS A 249 8.04 -30.28 1.10
CA LYS A 249 6.88 -31.18 1.07
C LYS A 249 6.75 -31.90 -0.28
N LEU A 250 7.05 -31.24 -1.39
CA LEU A 250 7.07 -31.86 -2.72
C LEU A 250 8.09 -33.00 -2.80
N SER A 251 9.30 -32.81 -2.24
CA SER A 251 10.29 -33.88 -2.19
C SER A 251 9.80 -35.05 -1.33
N GLN A 252 9.19 -34.79 -0.17
CA GLN A 252 8.63 -35.85 0.71
C GLN A 252 7.50 -36.63 0.03
N ILE A 253 6.60 -35.94 -0.68
CA ILE A 253 5.53 -36.61 -1.46
C ILE A 253 6.18 -37.49 -2.54
N SER A 254 7.20 -36.99 -3.24
CA SER A 254 7.85 -37.78 -4.31
C SER A 254 8.55 -39.03 -3.78
N THR A 255 9.18 -38.96 -2.60
CA THR A 255 9.82 -40.12 -1.97
C THR A 255 8.78 -41.14 -1.50
N LEU A 256 7.67 -40.70 -0.89
CA LEU A 256 6.59 -41.59 -0.46
C LEU A 256 5.90 -42.28 -1.64
N ILE A 257 5.71 -41.59 -2.78
CA ILE A 257 5.16 -42.23 -3.98
C ILE A 257 6.12 -43.32 -4.48
N ALA A 258 7.41 -43.05 -4.53
CA ALA A 258 8.41 -44.03 -4.97
C ALA A 258 8.48 -45.25 -4.03
N GLU A 259 8.47 -45.04 -2.71
CA GLU A 259 8.39 -46.12 -1.72
C GLU A 259 7.10 -46.94 -1.88
N ARG A 260 5.96 -46.28 -2.13
CA ARG A 260 4.68 -46.96 -2.32
C ARG A 260 4.71 -47.84 -3.56
N GLU A 261 5.28 -47.35 -4.66
CA GLU A 261 5.40 -48.11 -5.91
C GLU A 261 6.32 -49.32 -5.75
N GLN A 262 7.45 -49.16 -5.05
CA GLN A 262 8.33 -50.27 -4.70
C GLN A 262 7.61 -51.31 -3.85
N TYR A 263 6.94 -50.88 -2.77
CA TYR A 263 6.19 -51.79 -1.90
C TYR A 263 5.04 -52.50 -2.63
N ALA A 264 4.30 -51.80 -3.50
CA ALA A 264 3.24 -52.40 -4.29
C ALA A 264 3.78 -53.47 -5.25
N MET A 265 4.96 -53.23 -5.83
CA MET A 265 5.63 -54.18 -6.72
C MET A 265 6.14 -55.42 -5.96
N GLU A 266 6.77 -55.23 -4.80
CA GLU A 266 7.17 -56.32 -3.90
C GLU A 266 5.98 -57.16 -3.45
N LEU A 267 4.89 -56.51 -3.03
CA LEU A 267 3.68 -57.19 -2.58
C LEU A 267 3.03 -58.00 -3.71
N SER A 268 2.95 -57.44 -4.93
CA SER A 268 2.45 -58.15 -6.12
C SER A 268 3.29 -59.40 -6.43
N ASN A 269 4.62 -59.27 -6.37
CA ASN A 269 5.52 -60.40 -6.63
C ASN A 269 5.39 -61.48 -5.54
N TYR A 270 5.29 -61.07 -4.28
CA TYR A 270 5.09 -61.95 -3.15
C TYR A 270 3.73 -62.69 -3.23
N GLN A 271 2.65 -61.97 -3.52
CA GLN A 271 1.33 -62.56 -3.73
C GLN A 271 1.33 -63.58 -4.87
N LYS A 272 2.01 -63.29 -5.99
CA LYS A 272 2.14 -64.26 -7.08
C LYS A 272 2.89 -65.52 -6.64
N SER A 273 4.00 -65.39 -5.92
CA SER A 273 4.76 -66.56 -5.45
C SER A 273 3.97 -67.39 -4.44
N GLU A 274 3.26 -66.75 -3.50
CA GLU A 274 2.47 -67.45 -2.50
C GLU A 274 1.22 -68.08 -3.10
N THR A 275 0.55 -67.43 -4.06
CA THR A 275 -0.58 -68.05 -4.79
C THR A 275 -0.13 -69.30 -5.54
N GLN A 276 1.10 -69.29 -6.08
CA GLN A 276 1.67 -70.44 -6.76
C GLN A 276 2.02 -71.57 -5.78
N ARG A 277 2.61 -71.23 -4.63
CA ARG A 277 2.82 -72.19 -3.52
C ARG A 277 1.52 -72.79 -3.00
N ILE A 278 0.48 -71.98 -2.80
CA ILE A 278 -0.83 -72.46 -2.34
C ILE A 278 -1.40 -73.45 -3.35
N LYS A 279 -1.33 -73.17 -4.66
CA LYS A 279 -1.76 -74.13 -5.70
C LYS A 279 -0.96 -75.43 -5.68
N GLU A 280 0.36 -75.35 -5.47
CA GLU A 280 1.22 -76.54 -5.33
C GLU A 280 0.88 -77.36 -4.08
N LEU A 281 0.57 -76.68 -2.97
CA LEU A 281 0.17 -77.30 -1.71
C LEU A 281 -1.24 -77.90 -1.75
N GLU A 282 -2.20 -77.24 -2.38
CA GLU A 282 -3.56 -77.76 -2.61
C GLU A 282 -3.53 -79.01 -3.49
N ALA A 283 -2.69 -79.02 -4.54
CA ALA A 283 -2.48 -80.21 -5.36
C ALA A 283 -1.88 -81.37 -4.55
N ALA A 284 -0.91 -81.09 -3.66
CA ALA A 284 -0.29 -82.09 -2.80
C ALA A 284 -1.28 -82.64 -1.74
N ILE A 285 -2.10 -81.79 -1.12
CA ILE A 285 -3.12 -82.20 -0.13
C ILE A 285 -4.17 -83.09 -0.80
N THR A 286 -4.67 -82.71 -1.98
CA THR A 286 -5.65 -83.49 -2.74
C THR A 286 -5.11 -84.88 -3.10
N GLN A 287 -3.81 -84.97 -3.42
CA GLN A 287 -3.15 -86.24 -3.73
C GLN A 287 -3.05 -87.16 -2.49
N VAL A 288 -2.80 -86.59 -1.30
CA VAL A 288 -2.73 -87.33 -0.03
C VAL A 288 -4.12 -87.77 0.44
N GLU A 289 -5.15 -86.94 0.27
CA GLU A 289 -6.53 -87.28 0.64
C GLU A 289 -7.12 -88.40 -0.23
N ASN A 290 -6.83 -88.39 -1.54
CA ASN A 290 -7.24 -89.47 -2.46
C ASN A 290 -6.56 -90.82 -2.14
N GLN A 291 -5.32 -90.83 -1.63
CA GLN A 291 -4.67 -92.06 -1.16
C GLN A 291 -5.29 -92.60 0.13
N ARG A 292 -5.85 -91.74 0.98
CA ARG A 292 -6.51 -92.12 2.24
C ARG A 292 -7.85 -92.80 2.01
N ALA A 293 -8.61 -92.39 1.00
CA ALA A 293 -9.90 -92.98 0.65
C ALA A 293 -9.80 -94.42 0.11
N LEU A 294 -8.66 -94.83 -0.44
CA LEU A 294 -8.47 -96.14 -1.08
C LEU A 294 -8.13 -97.28 -0.09
N LYS A 295 -7.87 -97.01 1.19
CA LYS A 295 -7.31 -98.00 2.14
C LYS A 295 -8.09 -98.27 3.43
N SER A 296 -9.29 -97.71 3.63
CA SER A 296 -10.09 -98.01 4.83
C SER A 296 -11.00 -99.24 4.65
N SER A 297 -10.45 -100.44 4.82
CA SER A 297 -11.22 -101.69 5.01
C SER A 297 -10.68 -102.45 6.23
N THR A 298 -10.79 -101.84 7.41
CA THR A 298 -10.20 -102.32 8.67
C THR A 298 -11.22 -102.41 9.80
N ASN A 299 -12.43 -102.94 9.52
CA ASN A 299 -13.44 -103.24 10.56
C ASN A 299 -13.84 -104.73 10.64
N LEU A 300 -13.27 -105.62 9.80
CA LEU A 300 -13.61 -107.05 9.77
C LEU A 300 -12.59 -107.94 10.53
N PHE A 301 -11.47 -107.37 10.98
CA PHE A 301 -10.32 -108.12 11.50
C PHE A 301 -10.34 -108.27 13.04
N ASP A 302 -10.71 -107.21 13.77
CA ASP A 302 -10.83 -107.25 15.24
C ASP A 302 -11.88 -108.28 15.70
N GLN A 303 -12.87 -108.56 14.85
CA GLN A 303 -13.94 -109.52 15.13
C GLN A 303 -13.47 -110.98 15.05
N LYS A 304 -12.55 -111.32 14.12
CA LYS A 304 -12.05 -112.69 13.92
C LYS A 304 -10.98 -113.12 14.92
N MET A 305 -10.19 -112.17 15.44
CA MET A 305 -9.16 -112.47 16.44
C MET A 305 -9.75 -112.79 17.82
N SER A 306 -10.90 -112.21 18.17
CA SER A 306 -11.61 -112.51 19.41
C SER A 306 -12.24 -113.90 19.42
N GLU A 307 -12.75 -114.39 18.28
CA GLU A 307 -13.34 -115.72 18.14
C GLU A 307 -12.31 -116.84 18.28
N LEU A 308 -11.09 -116.65 17.75
CA LEU A 308 -10.05 -117.68 17.77
C LEU A 308 -9.41 -117.90 19.15
N GLN A 309 -9.27 -116.84 19.96
CA GLN A 309 -8.74 -116.95 21.33
C GLN A 309 -9.66 -117.77 22.24
N HIS A 310 -10.97 -117.73 22.01
CA HIS A 310 -11.93 -118.54 22.76
C HIS A 310 -11.90 -120.04 22.40
N GLU A 311 -11.46 -120.39 21.19
CA GLU A 311 -11.43 -121.78 20.74
C GLU A 311 -10.23 -122.57 21.29
N ILE A 312 -9.08 -121.89 21.49
CA ILE A 312 -7.85 -122.50 22.03
C ILE A 312 -8.01 -122.87 23.51
N LEU A 313 -8.58 -121.98 24.32
CA LEU A 313 -8.86 -122.23 25.74
C LEU A 313 -9.80 -123.41 25.99
N ARG A 314 -10.74 -123.67 25.07
CA ARG A 314 -11.63 -124.85 25.14
C ARG A 314 -10.90 -126.17 24.90
N ARG A 315 -9.85 -126.17 24.07
CA ARG A 315 -9.13 -127.40 23.68
C ARG A 315 -8.12 -127.83 24.75
N GLU A 316 -7.47 -126.89 25.42
CA GLU A 316 -6.55 -127.19 26.54
C GLU A 316 -7.25 -127.89 27.70
N ALA A 317 -8.48 -127.46 28.06
CA ALA A 317 -9.27 -128.07 29.11
C ALA A 317 -9.70 -129.52 28.82
N ALA A 318 -9.82 -129.91 27.55
CA ALA A 318 -10.17 -131.27 27.14
C ALA A 318 -8.99 -132.25 27.29
N ILE A 319 -7.77 -131.77 27.06
CA ILE A 319 -6.54 -132.56 27.16
C ILE A 319 -6.24 -132.91 28.63
N THR A 320 -6.37 -131.93 29.54
CA THR A 320 -6.13 -132.16 30.98
C THR A 320 -7.14 -133.13 31.62
N LYS A 321 -8.35 -133.23 31.03
CA LYS A 321 -9.41 -134.15 31.49
C LYS A 321 -9.13 -135.60 31.09
N LEU A 322 -8.48 -135.82 29.94
CA LEU A 322 -8.07 -137.14 29.44
C LEU A 322 -6.80 -137.66 30.12
N GLU A 323 -5.85 -136.79 30.44
CA GLU A 323 -4.63 -137.18 31.18
C GLU A 323 -4.94 -137.74 32.58
N ARG A 324 -5.97 -137.20 33.25
CA ARG A 324 -6.44 -137.73 34.55
C ARG A 324 -7.11 -139.11 34.42
N ALA A 325 -7.85 -139.36 33.33
CA ALA A 325 -8.48 -140.66 33.09
C ALA A 325 -7.44 -141.78 32.85
N ILE A 326 -6.35 -141.47 32.15
CA ILE A 326 -5.28 -142.45 31.85
C ILE A 326 -4.47 -142.82 33.11
N LYS A 327 -4.33 -141.89 34.07
CA LYS A 327 -3.56 -142.14 35.30
C LYS A 327 -4.31 -143.01 36.32
N GLN A 328 -5.65 -142.98 36.31
CA GLN A 328 -6.48 -143.77 37.24
C GLN A 328 -6.67 -145.23 36.79
N GLN A 329 -6.52 -145.52 35.50
CA GLN A 329 -6.77 -146.86 34.95
C GLN A 329 -5.56 -147.81 35.01
N LYS A 330 -4.40 -147.33 35.47
CA LYS A 330 -3.13 -148.09 35.51
C LYS A 330 -2.89 -148.89 36.81
N GLN A 331 -3.88 -148.98 37.71
CA GLN A 331 -3.67 -149.53 39.05
C GLN A 331 -4.47 -150.78 39.46
N ASN A 332 -5.23 -151.44 38.57
CA ASN A 332 -5.82 -152.75 38.90
C ASN A 332 -5.80 -153.70 37.69
N GLU A 333 -5.35 -154.92 37.91
CA GLU A 333 -5.00 -155.92 36.90
C GLU A 333 -6.17 -156.77 36.36
N VAL A 334 -5.89 -157.34 35.19
CA VAL A 334 -6.44 -158.52 34.50
C VAL A 334 -7.65 -158.35 33.56
N ARG A 335 -7.35 -158.61 32.28
CA ARG A 335 -8.17 -158.85 31.07
C ARG A 335 -8.91 -157.66 30.46
N ASP A 336 -8.31 -157.04 29.44
CA ASP A 336 -8.56 -157.39 28.02
C ASP A 336 -7.63 -156.60 27.08
N ALA A 337 -7.05 -157.29 26.09
CA ALA A 337 -6.02 -156.80 25.18
C ALA A 337 -6.53 -155.87 24.05
N GLU A 338 -7.81 -155.49 24.07
CA GLU A 338 -8.47 -154.76 22.97
C GLU A 338 -8.53 -153.24 23.22
N VAL A 339 -8.44 -152.80 24.48
CA VAL A 339 -8.49 -151.37 24.85
C VAL A 339 -7.16 -150.65 24.61
N LEU A 340 -6.02 -151.34 24.76
CA LEU A 340 -4.70 -150.74 24.64
C LEU A 340 -4.37 -150.36 23.18
N ALA A 341 -4.74 -151.21 22.21
CA ALA A 341 -4.51 -150.94 20.78
C ALA A 341 -5.34 -149.76 20.26
N THR A 342 -6.56 -149.60 20.77
CA THR A 342 -7.47 -148.50 20.40
C THR A 342 -7.02 -147.17 20.99
N ALA A 343 -6.48 -147.19 22.21
CA ALA A 343 -5.89 -146.00 22.85
C ALA A 343 -4.60 -145.54 22.17
N GLN A 344 -3.73 -146.47 21.75
CA GLN A 344 -2.48 -146.12 21.05
C GLN A 344 -2.71 -145.50 19.67
N ARG A 345 -3.69 -145.99 18.88
CA ARG A 345 -4.03 -145.36 17.58
C ARG A 345 -4.62 -143.96 17.75
N ARG A 346 -5.43 -143.72 18.78
CA ARG A 346 -5.94 -142.38 19.09
C ARG A 346 -4.84 -141.43 19.55
N LEU A 347 -3.85 -141.92 20.30
CA LEU A 347 -2.72 -141.10 20.74
C LEU A 347 -1.84 -140.70 19.54
N GLN A 348 -1.56 -141.62 18.61
CA GLN A 348 -0.79 -141.30 17.40
C GLN A 348 -1.52 -140.30 16.50
N ALA A 349 -2.82 -140.47 16.27
CA ALA A 349 -3.61 -139.53 15.47
C ALA A 349 -3.67 -138.12 16.11
N LEU A 350 -3.69 -138.03 17.44
CA LEU A 350 -3.66 -136.76 18.16
C LEU A 350 -2.29 -136.09 18.13
N VAL A 351 -1.20 -136.85 18.23
CA VAL A 351 0.16 -136.31 18.11
C VAL A 351 0.40 -135.77 16.70
N GLU A 352 -0.09 -136.44 15.67
CA GLU A 352 0.01 -135.99 14.28
C GLU A 352 -0.86 -134.74 14.01
N GLN A 353 -2.07 -134.68 14.61
CA GLN A 353 -2.88 -133.46 14.60
C GLN A 353 -2.24 -132.31 15.38
N GLN A 354 -1.55 -132.60 16.48
CA GLN A 354 -0.84 -131.60 17.27
C GLN A 354 0.36 -131.05 16.48
N ALA A 355 1.11 -131.90 15.78
CA ALA A 355 2.20 -131.46 14.91
C ALA A 355 1.69 -130.54 13.77
N GLN A 356 0.57 -130.89 13.13
CA GLN A 356 -0.06 -130.03 12.11
C GLN A 356 -0.61 -128.72 12.68
N ALA A 357 -1.16 -128.75 13.90
CA ALA A 357 -1.62 -127.55 14.59
C ALA A 357 -0.44 -126.62 14.96
N GLN A 358 0.69 -127.19 15.39
CA GLN A 358 1.91 -126.45 15.72
C GLN A 358 2.48 -125.76 14.48
N GLN A 359 2.54 -126.45 13.35
CA GLN A 359 3.06 -125.89 12.09
C GLN A 359 2.18 -124.73 11.58
N LYS A 360 0.86 -124.85 11.67
CA LYS A 360 -0.05 -123.74 11.38
C LYS A 360 0.14 -122.57 12.35
N LEU A 361 0.48 -122.84 13.61
CA LEU A 361 0.74 -121.81 14.61
C LEU A 361 1.99 -121.00 14.27
N GLU A 362 3.04 -121.65 13.77
CA GLU A 362 4.26 -120.99 13.30
C GLU A 362 4.00 -120.16 12.02
N GLU A 363 3.20 -120.68 11.08
CA GLU A 363 2.76 -119.91 9.90
C GLU A 363 1.94 -118.68 10.30
N TYR A 364 1.04 -118.83 11.28
CA TYR A 364 0.25 -117.71 11.80
C TYR A 364 1.09 -116.72 12.62
N ASP A 365 2.06 -117.18 13.41
CA ASP A 365 2.98 -116.28 14.14
C ASP A 365 3.83 -115.46 13.16
N HIS A 366 4.28 -116.08 12.06
CA HIS A 366 4.98 -115.37 11.01
C HIS A 366 4.08 -114.33 10.32
N SER A 367 2.84 -114.70 9.99
CA SER A 367 1.87 -113.79 9.37
C SER A 367 1.47 -112.63 10.31
N CYS A 368 1.30 -112.91 11.60
CA CYS A 368 1.05 -111.90 12.62
C CYS A 368 2.20 -110.89 12.70
N LYS A 369 3.46 -111.35 12.72
CA LYS A 369 4.62 -110.45 12.71
C LYS A 369 4.66 -109.56 11.46
N GLN A 370 4.42 -110.12 10.28
CA GLN A 370 4.37 -109.34 9.04
C GLN A 370 3.26 -108.28 9.04
N LEU A 371 2.07 -108.63 9.54
CA LEU A 371 0.94 -107.69 9.63
C LEU A 371 1.15 -106.63 10.72
N GLN A 372 1.82 -106.98 11.82
CA GLN A 372 2.14 -106.06 12.89
C GLN A 372 3.19 -105.03 12.44
N ASP A 373 4.18 -105.47 11.65
CA ASP A 373 5.15 -104.57 11.00
C ASP A 373 4.47 -103.67 9.96
N GLU A 374 3.52 -104.19 9.18
CA GLU A 374 2.78 -103.40 8.19
C GLU A 374 1.85 -102.37 8.86
N LEU A 375 1.18 -102.75 9.95
CA LEU A 375 0.35 -101.84 10.73
C LEU A 375 1.19 -100.74 11.39
N ALA A 376 2.36 -101.09 11.93
CA ALA A 376 3.30 -100.13 12.49
C ALA A 376 3.80 -99.14 11.41
N ARG A 377 4.10 -99.62 10.21
CA ARG A 377 4.45 -98.77 9.05
C ARG A 377 3.32 -97.82 8.68
N GLN A 378 2.08 -98.30 8.60
CA GLN A 378 0.93 -97.47 8.28
C GLN A 378 0.63 -96.43 9.37
N GLN A 379 0.78 -96.78 10.65
CA GLN A 379 0.64 -95.83 11.75
C GLN A 379 1.72 -94.75 11.69
N GLN A 380 2.97 -95.12 11.35
CA GLN A 380 4.06 -94.18 11.19
C GLN A 380 3.85 -93.24 9.99
N GLU A 381 3.35 -93.74 8.85
CA GLU A 381 2.98 -92.89 7.71
C GLU A 381 1.80 -91.95 8.02
N LYS A 382 0.81 -92.42 8.78
CA LYS A 382 -0.31 -91.59 9.23
C LYS A 382 0.15 -90.46 10.15
N GLN A 383 1.11 -90.72 11.04
CA GLN A 383 1.72 -89.68 11.86
C GLN A 383 2.48 -88.67 11.00
N LYS A 384 3.36 -89.13 10.09
CA LYS A 384 4.12 -88.26 9.18
C LYS A 384 3.22 -87.34 8.35
N THR A 385 2.13 -87.88 7.79
CA THR A 385 1.15 -87.10 7.00
C THR A 385 0.38 -86.09 7.85
N THR A 386 0.05 -86.43 9.10
CA THR A 386 -0.64 -85.51 10.01
C THR A 386 0.29 -84.35 10.43
N THR A 387 1.55 -84.65 10.76
CA THR A 387 2.55 -83.62 11.07
C THR A 387 2.83 -82.71 9.87
N LEU A 388 2.88 -83.26 8.66
CA LEU A 388 3.02 -82.47 7.44
C LEU A 388 1.83 -81.51 7.24
N ALA A 389 0.59 -82.00 7.39
CA ALA A 389 -0.61 -81.18 7.26
C ALA A 389 -0.66 -80.04 8.29
N GLU A 390 -0.22 -80.29 9.52
CA GLU A 390 -0.11 -79.25 10.57
C GLU A 390 0.95 -78.19 10.23
N MET A 391 2.12 -78.61 9.74
CA MET A 391 3.16 -77.67 9.27
C MET A 391 2.65 -76.78 8.13
N LEU A 392 1.92 -77.35 7.18
CA LEU A 392 1.36 -76.61 6.04
C LEU A 392 0.29 -75.60 6.49
N ARG A 393 -0.59 -75.99 7.43
CA ARG A 393 -1.57 -75.06 8.01
C ARG A 393 -0.89 -73.89 8.72
N LYS A 394 0.19 -74.16 9.46
CA LYS A 394 0.97 -73.13 10.13
C LYS A 394 1.61 -72.16 9.13
N GLN A 395 2.21 -72.67 8.05
CA GLN A 395 2.76 -71.84 6.98
C GLN A 395 1.71 -70.97 6.28
N LEU A 396 0.51 -71.52 6.04
CA LEU A 396 -0.61 -70.78 5.48
C LEU A 396 -1.02 -69.61 6.38
N GLN A 397 -1.15 -69.87 7.69
CA GLN A 397 -1.53 -68.85 8.67
C GLN A 397 -0.47 -67.74 8.78
N GLU A 398 0.82 -68.09 8.73
CA GLU A 398 1.92 -67.11 8.69
C GLU A 398 1.90 -66.26 7.41
N ALA A 399 1.54 -66.84 6.26
CA ALA A 399 1.40 -66.12 5.00
C ALA A 399 0.21 -65.15 5.01
N GLU A 400 -0.95 -65.59 5.51
CA GLU A 400 -2.15 -64.73 5.67
C GLU A 400 -1.88 -63.54 6.58
N GLN A 401 -1.19 -63.76 7.70
CA GLN A 401 -0.84 -62.70 8.64
C GLN A 401 0.10 -61.66 8.00
N LYS A 402 1.10 -62.08 7.23
CA LYS A 402 1.99 -61.16 6.49
C LYS A 402 1.24 -60.34 5.43
N ILE A 403 0.27 -60.94 4.74
CA ILE A 403 -0.57 -60.23 3.77
C ILE A 403 -1.39 -59.15 4.49
N LEU A 404 -1.96 -59.45 5.65
CA LEU A 404 -2.73 -58.48 6.45
C LEU A 404 -1.86 -57.32 6.94
N GLU A 405 -0.65 -57.60 7.46
CA GLU A 405 0.30 -56.58 7.89
C GLU A 405 0.71 -55.65 6.73
N ALA A 406 0.92 -56.21 5.54
CA ALA A 406 1.24 -55.43 4.36
C ALA A 406 0.08 -54.52 3.91
N GLN A 407 -1.16 -55.03 3.95
CA GLN A 407 -2.35 -54.21 3.67
C GLN A 407 -2.53 -53.06 4.66
N GLN A 408 -2.27 -53.31 5.95
CA GLN A 408 -2.31 -52.26 6.98
C GLN A 408 -1.25 -51.18 6.73
N LYS A 409 0.00 -51.57 6.40
CA LYS A 409 1.05 -50.62 6.04
C LYS A 409 0.69 -49.80 4.80
N GLN A 410 0.13 -50.42 3.77
CA GLN A 410 -0.33 -49.71 2.57
C GLN A 410 -1.40 -48.66 2.90
N SER A 411 -2.39 -49.02 3.73
CA SER A 411 -3.44 -48.08 4.18
C SER A 411 -2.86 -46.90 4.96
N ALA A 412 -1.90 -47.15 5.87
CA ALA A 412 -1.26 -46.08 6.65
C ALA A 412 -0.49 -45.11 5.74
N MET A 413 0.18 -45.64 4.72
CA MET A 413 0.92 -44.85 3.74
C MET A 413 0.00 -43.99 2.86
N GLU A 414 -1.15 -44.53 2.44
CA GLU A 414 -2.17 -43.79 1.69
C GLU A 414 -2.78 -42.64 2.50
N GLN A 415 -3.01 -42.85 3.80
CA GLN A 415 -3.47 -41.78 4.71
C GLN A 415 -2.44 -40.65 4.81
N SER A 416 -1.15 -40.98 4.97
CA SER A 416 -0.07 -39.99 5.01
C SER A 416 0.04 -39.18 3.72
N LEU A 417 -0.09 -39.84 2.55
CA LEU A 417 -0.12 -39.19 1.24
C LEU A 417 -1.32 -38.24 1.09
N ALA A 418 -2.51 -38.65 1.54
CA ALA A 418 -3.71 -37.83 1.48
C ALA A 418 -3.60 -36.57 2.36
N GLU A 419 -2.99 -36.69 3.54
CA GLU A 419 -2.77 -35.58 4.46
C GLU A 419 -1.74 -34.58 3.93
N LEU A 420 -0.60 -35.05 3.42
CA LEU A 420 0.40 -34.21 2.74
C LEU A 420 -0.18 -33.48 1.53
N SER A 421 -1.02 -34.15 0.73
CA SER A 421 -1.70 -33.54 -0.41
C SER A 421 -2.67 -32.43 0.00
N ARG A 422 -3.46 -32.62 1.07
CA ARG A 422 -4.34 -31.58 1.62
C ARG A 422 -3.55 -30.36 2.10
N GLN A 423 -2.45 -30.59 2.83
CA GLN A 423 -1.60 -29.48 3.29
C GLN A 423 -0.98 -28.70 2.13
N LYS A 424 -0.54 -29.37 1.06
CA LYS A 424 -0.03 -28.72 -0.15
C LYS A 424 -1.06 -27.75 -0.74
N VAL A 425 -2.32 -28.17 -0.88
CA VAL A 425 -3.39 -27.31 -1.43
C VAL A 425 -3.61 -26.07 -0.56
N GLN A 426 -3.58 -26.22 0.76
CA GLN A 426 -3.72 -25.09 1.69
C GLN A 426 -2.53 -24.11 1.60
N ASP A 427 -1.31 -24.64 1.52
CA ASP A 427 -0.10 -23.82 1.43
C ASP A 427 -0.01 -23.10 0.07
N ASP A 428 -0.45 -23.73 -1.03
CA ASP A 428 -0.59 -23.09 -2.35
C ASP A 428 -1.62 -21.95 -2.35
N GLN A 429 -2.74 -22.12 -1.64
CA GLN A 429 -3.75 -21.05 -1.49
C GLN A 429 -3.19 -19.86 -0.72
N LYS A 430 -2.45 -20.10 0.37
CA LYS A 430 -1.75 -19.05 1.13
C LYS A 430 -0.72 -18.33 0.27
N LEU A 431 0.04 -19.07 -0.54
CA LEU A 431 1.03 -18.50 -1.46
C LEU A 431 0.37 -17.54 -2.45
N LYS A 432 -0.72 -17.95 -3.11
CA LYS A 432 -1.46 -17.09 -4.06
C LYS A 432 -2.05 -15.85 -3.39
N ALA A 433 -2.55 -15.98 -2.16
CA ALA A 433 -3.09 -14.86 -1.40
C ALA A 433 -1.99 -13.82 -1.06
N LEU A 434 -0.81 -14.29 -0.64
CA LEU A 434 0.35 -13.43 -0.37
C LEU A 434 0.89 -12.77 -1.65
N GLU A 435 1.00 -13.50 -2.76
CA GLU A 435 1.44 -12.96 -4.05
C GLU A 435 0.49 -11.86 -4.55
N LYS A 436 -0.83 -12.07 -4.42
CA LYS A 436 -1.84 -11.07 -4.76
C LYS A 436 -1.69 -9.79 -3.92
N LYS A 437 -1.53 -9.93 -2.59
CA LYS A 437 -1.39 -8.79 -1.68
C LYS A 437 -0.12 -7.97 -1.96
N ILE A 438 0.97 -8.64 -2.33
CA ILE A 438 2.22 -7.98 -2.75
C ILE A 438 2.05 -7.24 -4.08
N ALA A 439 1.32 -7.82 -5.04
CA ALA A 439 1.05 -7.20 -6.34
C ALA A 439 0.20 -5.93 -6.18
N GLU A 440 -0.87 -5.99 -5.38
CA GLU A 440 -1.73 -4.84 -5.07
C GLU A 440 -0.92 -3.71 -4.42
N THR A 441 -0.04 -4.04 -3.48
CA THR A 441 0.82 -3.05 -2.79
C THR A 441 1.87 -2.42 -3.74
N ARG A 442 2.32 -3.15 -4.77
CA ARG A 442 3.24 -2.60 -5.79
C ARG A 442 2.53 -1.71 -6.80
N GLU A 443 1.31 -2.04 -7.22
CA GLU A 443 0.52 -1.21 -8.13
C GLU A 443 0.22 0.17 -7.51
N GLU A 444 -0.07 0.25 -6.21
CA GLU A 444 -0.22 1.53 -5.50
C GLU A 444 1.07 2.38 -5.46
N GLN A 445 2.23 1.76 -5.66
CA GLN A 445 3.54 2.40 -5.57
C GLN A 445 4.10 2.80 -6.95
N ASP A 446 3.75 2.08 -8.03
CA ASP A 446 4.17 2.35 -9.42
C ASP A 446 3.34 3.47 -10.10
N ASP A 447 2.17 3.82 -9.56
CA ASP A 447 1.31 4.95 -9.99
C ASP A 447 1.99 6.35 -9.89
N LEU A 448 3.27 6.41 -9.49
CA LEU A 448 4.05 7.63 -9.24
C LEU A 448 5.23 7.84 -10.21
N THR A 449 5.52 6.92 -11.13
CA THR A 449 6.66 7.02 -12.05
C THR A 449 6.28 6.73 -13.50
N MET A 450 6.66 7.63 -14.42
CA MET A 450 6.34 7.47 -15.85
C MET A 450 6.88 6.14 -16.40
N ASN A 451 6.04 5.43 -17.16
CA ASN A 451 6.41 4.16 -17.78
C ASN A 451 7.41 4.36 -18.93
N LYS A 452 8.07 3.27 -19.39
CA LYS A 452 9.10 3.36 -20.45
C LYS A 452 8.59 3.96 -21.76
N PHE A 453 7.34 3.71 -22.13
CA PHE A 453 6.74 4.24 -23.36
C PHE A 453 6.41 5.72 -23.24
N GLU A 454 5.86 6.15 -22.10
CA GLU A 454 5.67 7.57 -21.79
C GLU A 454 7.01 8.32 -21.86
N GLN A 455 8.10 7.75 -21.31
CA GLN A 455 9.43 8.34 -21.43
C GLN A 455 9.89 8.49 -22.88
N LEU A 456 9.60 7.48 -23.71
CA LEU A 456 9.94 7.47 -25.14
C LEU A 456 9.15 8.54 -25.91
N VAL A 457 7.85 8.68 -25.67
CA VAL A 457 7.02 9.77 -26.24
C VAL A 457 7.60 11.14 -25.87
N GLY A 458 7.99 11.32 -24.61
CA GLY A 458 8.61 12.55 -24.13
C GLY A 458 9.96 12.85 -24.79
N GLN A 459 10.78 11.83 -25.03
CA GLN A 459 12.05 11.99 -25.76
C GLN A 459 11.80 12.35 -27.22
N TYR A 460 10.83 11.70 -27.87
CA TYR A 460 10.44 11.98 -29.25
C TYR A 460 10.00 13.43 -29.43
N LEU A 461 9.10 13.93 -28.57
CA LEU A 461 8.63 15.32 -28.60
C LEU A 461 9.77 16.33 -28.38
N LYS A 462 10.70 16.05 -27.46
CA LYS A 462 11.85 16.94 -27.18
C LYS A 462 12.88 16.98 -28.30
N ALA A 463 12.94 15.94 -29.12
CA ALA A 463 13.85 15.88 -30.26
C ALA A 463 13.37 16.72 -31.46
N THR A 464 12.13 17.23 -31.45
CA THR A 464 11.54 17.99 -32.55
C THR A 464 12.18 19.38 -32.71
N PRO A 465 12.30 19.91 -33.96
CA PRO A 465 12.82 21.27 -34.20
C PRO A 465 12.01 22.37 -33.51
N GLN A 466 10.68 22.21 -33.40
CA GLN A 466 9.80 23.16 -32.75
C GLN A 466 10.08 23.26 -31.24
N HIS A 467 10.38 22.13 -30.58
CA HIS A 467 10.80 22.14 -29.19
C HIS A 467 12.18 22.79 -29.02
N GLN A 468 13.15 22.43 -29.86
CA GLN A 468 14.52 22.95 -29.78
C GLN A 468 14.60 24.46 -30.05
N SER A 469 13.77 24.99 -30.94
CA SER A 469 13.66 26.41 -31.25
C SER A 469 12.85 27.21 -30.22
N GLY A 470 12.23 26.55 -29.25
CA GLY A 470 11.36 27.18 -28.24
C GLY A 470 9.97 27.56 -28.73
N GLN A 471 9.61 27.17 -29.97
CA GLN A 471 8.24 27.32 -30.48
C GLN A 471 7.26 26.42 -29.73
N TRP A 472 7.72 25.25 -29.25
CA TRP A 472 6.97 24.36 -28.38
C TRP A 472 7.64 24.20 -27.03
N ARG A 473 6.83 23.97 -25.99
CA ARG A 473 7.29 23.45 -24.70
C ARG A 473 6.59 22.14 -24.40
N SER A 474 7.32 21.18 -23.84
CA SER A 474 6.79 19.86 -23.48
C SER A 474 6.92 19.66 -21.98
N LEU A 475 5.83 19.31 -21.31
CA LEU A 475 5.77 19.02 -19.88
C LEU A 475 5.34 17.56 -19.69
N GLY A 476 6.09 16.77 -18.92
CA GLY A 476 5.71 15.41 -18.56
C GLY A 476 5.22 15.36 -17.11
N GLY A 477 4.22 14.52 -16.82
CA GLY A 477 3.77 14.26 -15.45
C GLY A 477 3.14 15.47 -14.75
N LEU A 478 2.41 16.33 -15.48
CA LEU A 478 1.76 17.50 -14.88
C LEU A 478 0.44 17.10 -14.18
N ASP A 479 0.27 17.48 -12.92
CA ASP A 479 -1.01 17.32 -12.21
C ASP A 479 -1.99 18.42 -12.63
N VAL A 480 -3.03 18.02 -13.35
CA VAL A 480 -4.09 18.89 -13.85
C VAL A 480 -5.34 18.85 -12.96
N SER A 481 -5.33 18.21 -11.80
CA SER A 481 -6.53 18.07 -10.96
C SER A 481 -7.11 19.39 -10.44
N ARG A 482 -8.45 19.47 -10.37
CA ARG A 482 -9.19 20.61 -9.76
C ARG A 482 -9.28 20.52 -8.23
N ARG A 483 -9.30 19.30 -7.67
CA ARG A 483 -9.61 19.03 -6.26
C ARG A 483 -8.39 18.46 -5.55
N LYS A 484 -8.11 18.94 -4.33
CA LYS A 484 -6.97 18.51 -3.48
C LYS A 484 -6.89 16.99 -3.21
N TYR A 485 -7.95 16.22 -3.48
CA TYR A 485 -8.10 14.83 -3.06
C TYR A 485 -8.03 13.79 -4.19
N THR A 486 -8.05 14.20 -5.46
CA THR A 486 -7.94 13.28 -6.60
C THR A 486 -6.92 13.81 -7.59
N ARG A 487 -5.70 13.29 -7.53
CA ARG A 487 -4.64 13.65 -8.48
C ARG A 487 -4.99 13.17 -9.88
N GLN A 488 -4.69 13.98 -10.88
CA GLN A 488 -4.87 13.65 -12.29
C GLN A 488 -3.60 14.07 -13.01
N VAL A 489 -2.66 13.13 -13.12
CA VAL A 489 -1.34 13.36 -13.71
C VAL A 489 -1.41 12.97 -15.18
N THR A 490 -1.09 13.91 -16.06
CA THR A 490 -1.02 13.67 -17.51
C THR A 490 0.33 13.07 -17.89
N ASP A 491 0.36 12.21 -18.90
CA ASP A 491 1.63 11.67 -19.40
C ASP A 491 2.49 12.79 -20.00
N HIS A 492 1.97 13.50 -20.99
CA HIS A 492 2.60 14.68 -21.58
C HIS A 492 1.63 15.80 -21.92
N ILE A 493 2.13 17.03 -21.92
CA ILE A 493 1.46 18.21 -22.45
C ILE A 493 2.44 18.93 -23.38
N VAL A 494 2.00 19.21 -24.60
CA VAL A 494 2.73 20.05 -25.55
C VAL A 494 2.04 21.40 -25.64
N ILE A 495 2.81 22.47 -25.50
CA ILE A 495 2.35 23.84 -25.47
C ILE A 495 2.92 24.56 -26.68
N ALA A 496 2.04 25.03 -27.56
CA ALA A 496 2.32 25.86 -28.72
C ALA A 496 1.68 27.25 -28.54
N SER A 497 1.95 28.17 -29.46
CA SER A 497 1.53 29.60 -29.34
C SER A 497 0.01 29.84 -29.26
N ALA A 498 -0.80 28.91 -29.77
CA ALA A 498 -2.27 29.02 -29.77
C ALA A 498 -2.98 27.72 -29.35
N CYS A 499 -2.22 26.65 -29.14
CA CYS A 499 -2.75 25.32 -28.87
C CYS A 499 -2.02 24.67 -27.69
N VAL A 500 -2.76 23.90 -26.90
CA VAL A 500 -2.23 23.00 -25.87
C VAL A 500 -2.73 21.59 -26.19
N PHE A 501 -1.80 20.65 -26.28
CA PHE A 501 -2.09 19.25 -26.58
C PHE A 501 -1.83 18.43 -25.33
N VAL A 502 -2.88 17.86 -24.75
CA VAL A 502 -2.79 16.87 -23.69
C VAL A 502 -2.62 15.50 -24.34
N ILE A 503 -1.59 14.77 -23.97
CA ILE A 503 -1.22 13.50 -24.59
C ILE A 503 -1.35 12.39 -23.55
N GLU A 504 -2.08 11.35 -23.91
CA GLU A 504 -2.20 10.09 -23.16
C GLU A 504 -1.52 8.97 -23.98
N ALA A 505 -0.47 8.37 -23.44
CA ALA A 505 0.37 7.39 -24.10
C ALA A 505 0.01 5.96 -23.69
N LYS A 506 -0.24 5.08 -24.67
CA LYS A 506 -0.64 3.69 -24.45
C LYS A 506 0.28 2.73 -25.22
N CYS A 507 1.07 1.96 -24.47
CA CYS A 507 2.01 0.97 -25.03
C CYS A 507 1.30 -0.34 -25.40
N TYR A 508 0.57 -0.32 -26.51
CA TYR A 508 -0.09 -1.49 -27.09
C TYR A 508 0.27 -1.60 -28.57
N GLN A 509 0.53 -2.82 -29.03
CA GLN A 509 0.82 -3.16 -30.43
C GLN A 509 -0.25 -4.13 -30.94
N GLY A 510 -0.70 -3.96 -32.18
CA GLY A 510 -1.85 -4.70 -32.76
C GLY A 510 -3.05 -3.80 -33.08
N ASN A 511 -4.18 -4.41 -33.45
CA ASN A 511 -5.37 -3.67 -33.87
C ASN A 511 -6.17 -3.18 -32.64
N ILE A 512 -6.33 -1.87 -32.50
CA ILE A 512 -7.06 -1.22 -31.41
C ILE A 512 -8.52 -1.04 -31.83
N ARG A 513 -9.44 -1.62 -31.06
CA ARG A 513 -10.88 -1.65 -31.35
C ARG A 513 -11.70 -1.21 -30.14
N ALA A 514 -12.85 -0.61 -30.40
CA ALA A 514 -13.90 -0.39 -29.40
C ALA A 514 -15.04 -1.38 -29.64
N GLU A 515 -15.70 -1.86 -28.59
CA GLU A 515 -16.86 -2.76 -28.72
C GLU A 515 -18.14 -2.06 -29.23
N GLY A 516 -18.12 -0.73 -29.29
CA GLY A 516 -19.20 0.09 -29.83
C GLY A 516 -18.70 1.52 -30.03
N ASP A 517 -19.45 2.50 -29.53
CA ASP A 517 -19.04 3.90 -29.54
C ASP A 517 -17.72 4.08 -28.76
N ALA A 518 -16.64 4.44 -29.46
CA ALA A 518 -15.31 4.66 -28.90
C ALA A 518 -15.31 5.67 -27.73
N LYS A 519 -16.29 6.57 -27.65
CA LYS A 519 -16.42 7.50 -26.50
C LYS A 519 -16.94 6.82 -25.23
N ARG A 520 -17.76 5.77 -25.37
CA ARG A 520 -18.57 5.20 -24.27
C ARG A 520 -18.21 3.78 -23.90
N THR A 521 -17.56 3.04 -24.78
CA THR A 521 -17.22 1.62 -24.59
C THR A 521 -15.74 1.43 -24.28
N ALA A 522 -15.40 0.29 -23.67
CA ALA A 522 -14.02 -0.10 -23.42
C ALA A 522 -13.27 -0.35 -24.74
N TRP A 523 -11.95 -0.09 -24.73
CA TRP A 523 -11.08 -0.35 -25.87
C TRP A 523 -10.25 -1.60 -25.62
N PHE A 524 -9.97 -2.33 -26.69
CA PHE A 524 -9.24 -3.58 -26.67
C PHE A 524 -8.19 -3.58 -27.77
N MET A 525 -7.01 -4.11 -27.45
CA MET A 525 -6.05 -4.53 -28.45
C MET A 525 -6.37 -5.97 -28.85
N GLN A 526 -6.55 -6.21 -30.15
CA GLN A 526 -6.75 -7.51 -30.74
C GLN A 526 -5.45 -7.96 -31.43
N LYS A 527 -4.89 -9.08 -30.96
CA LYS A 527 -3.75 -9.74 -31.60
C LYS A 527 -4.20 -10.46 -32.88
N VAL A 528 -3.25 -10.76 -33.75
CA VAL A 528 -3.47 -11.62 -34.95
C VAL A 528 -4.10 -12.96 -34.58
N SER A 529 -3.84 -13.48 -33.37
CA SER A 529 -4.44 -14.71 -32.84
C SER A 529 -5.91 -14.58 -32.41
N GLY A 530 -6.53 -13.39 -32.51
CA GLY A 530 -7.90 -13.12 -32.08
C GLY A 530 -8.08 -12.83 -30.59
N ILE A 531 -7.02 -12.93 -29.77
CA ILE A 531 -7.06 -12.62 -28.34
C ILE A 531 -7.28 -11.12 -28.15
N LYS A 532 -8.31 -10.76 -27.36
CA LYS A 532 -8.62 -9.39 -26.95
C LYS A 532 -7.97 -9.07 -25.60
N ILE A 533 -7.22 -7.98 -25.54
CA ILE A 533 -6.58 -7.48 -24.31
C ILE A 533 -7.13 -6.08 -24.03
N PRO A 534 -7.75 -5.82 -22.87
CA PRO A 534 -8.28 -4.50 -22.56
C PRO A 534 -7.16 -3.46 -22.46
N VAL A 535 -7.38 -2.28 -23.05
CA VAL A 535 -6.48 -1.13 -22.95
C VAL A 535 -6.69 -0.45 -21.59
N LYS A 536 -5.64 -0.46 -20.76
CA LYS A 536 -5.68 0.05 -19.39
C LYS A 536 -5.81 1.59 -19.36
N CYS A 537 -6.71 2.09 -18.52
CA CYS A 537 -7.06 3.52 -18.44
C CYS A 537 -7.47 3.96 -17.01
N GLY A 538 -6.68 3.54 -16.01
CA GLY A 538 -6.90 3.89 -14.60
C GLY A 538 -8.30 3.54 -14.11
N ARG A 539 -9.00 4.52 -13.51
CA ARG A 539 -10.40 4.37 -13.03
C ARG A 539 -11.46 4.69 -14.10
N ARG A 540 -11.08 4.84 -15.37
CA ARG A 540 -11.99 5.17 -16.49
C ARG A 540 -12.27 3.96 -17.36
N ARG A 541 -13.26 4.08 -18.25
CA ARG A 541 -13.68 2.97 -19.13
C ARG A 541 -12.77 2.80 -20.34
N ASN A 542 -12.22 3.91 -20.85
CA ASN A 542 -11.33 3.91 -22.02
C ASN A 542 -10.33 5.09 -21.94
N PRO A 543 -9.27 5.08 -22.77
CA PRO A 543 -8.29 6.17 -22.83
C PRO A 543 -8.90 7.53 -23.16
N TYR A 544 -9.95 7.57 -23.99
CA TYR A 544 -10.65 8.81 -24.33
C TYR A 544 -11.28 9.49 -23.10
N GLU A 545 -11.98 8.77 -22.23
CA GLU A 545 -12.59 9.33 -21.01
C GLU A 545 -11.55 9.86 -20.03
N GLN A 546 -10.41 9.19 -19.93
CA GLN A 546 -9.29 9.63 -19.11
C GLN A 546 -8.74 10.96 -19.64
N LEU A 547 -8.42 10.98 -20.92
CA LEU A 547 -7.91 12.16 -21.61
C LEU A 547 -8.92 13.32 -21.62
N HIS A 548 -10.20 13.04 -21.83
CA HIS A 548 -11.29 14.03 -21.77
C HIS A 548 -11.32 14.73 -20.41
N SER A 549 -11.25 13.97 -19.32
CA SER A 549 -11.17 14.53 -17.96
C SER A 549 -9.94 15.41 -17.76
N TYR A 550 -8.81 15.10 -18.40
CA TYR A 550 -7.59 15.91 -18.31
C TYR A 550 -7.73 17.21 -19.10
N VAL A 551 -8.20 17.12 -20.35
CA VAL A 551 -8.45 18.27 -21.23
C VAL A 551 -9.42 19.25 -20.59
N ASP A 552 -10.52 18.76 -19.99
CA ASP A 552 -11.50 19.62 -19.33
C ASP A 552 -10.91 20.37 -18.13
N ASN A 553 -9.99 19.77 -17.38
CA ASN A 553 -9.33 20.49 -16.30
C ASN A 553 -8.31 21.50 -16.79
N VAL A 554 -7.61 21.19 -17.88
CA VAL A 554 -6.67 22.13 -18.51
C VAL A 554 -7.42 23.33 -19.06
N ARG A 555 -8.59 23.13 -19.71
CA ARG A 555 -9.47 24.22 -20.16
C ARG A 555 -9.90 25.11 -19.00
N ASP A 556 -10.43 24.52 -17.94
CA ASP A 556 -10.85 25.27 -16.75
C ASP A 556 -9.76 26.16 -16.15
N LYS A 557 -8.49 25.73 -16.18
CA LYS A 557 -7.37 26.56 -15.72
C LYS A 557 -7.20 27.82 -16.58
N PHE A 558 -7.44 27.71 -17.89
CA PHE A 558 -7.43 28.86 -18.78
C PHE A 558 -8.69 29.72 -18.64
N ASP A 559 -9.85 29.12 -18.36
CA ASP A 559 -11.11 29.83 -18.09
C ASP A 559 -10.98 30.72 -16.85
N GLN A 560 -10.46 30.17 -15.76
CA GLN A 560 -10.18 30.92 -14.52
C GLN A 560 -9.19 32.08 -14.74
N SER A 561 -8.32 31.96 -15.74
CA SER A 561 -7.33 32.97 -16.09
C SER A 561 -7.82 33.98 -17.14
N GLY A 562 -9.05 33.83 -17.63
CA GLY A 562 -9.61 34.64 -18.71
C GLY A 562 -8.92 34.45 -20.07
N ALA A 563 -8.20 33.34 -20.26
CA ALA A 563 -7.40 33.06 -21.45
C ALA A 563 -8.08 32.08 -22.43
N GLN A 564 -9.28 31.58 -22.11
CA GLN A 564 -10.01 30.56 -22.88
C GLN A 564 -10.18 30.93 -24.37
N GLU A 565 -10.49 32.18 -24.68
CA GLU A 565 -10.71 32.63 -26.07
C GLU A 565 -9.42 32.69 -26.90
N LYS A 566 -8.26 32.55 -26.26
CA LYS A 566 -6.93 32.66 -26.88
C LYS A 566 -6.23 31.32 -27.05
N ILE A 567 -6.61 30.28 -26.30
CA ILE A 567 -5.88 29.02 -26.22
C ILE A 567 -6.84 27.85 -26.48
N TRP A 568 -6.53 27.06 -27.49
CA TRP A 568 -7.29 25.85 -27.82
C TRP A 568 -6.66 24.63 -27.17
N VAL A 569 -7.45 23.84 -26.44
CA VAL A 569 -6.97 22.61 -25.78
C VAL A 569 -7.47 21.37 -26.53
N TYR A 570 -6.53 20.54 -26.96
CA TYR A 570 -6.75 19.28 -27.66
C TYR A 570 -6.32 18.09 -26.81
N GLY A 571 -6.99 16.96 -26.99
CA GLY A 571 -6.54 15.68 -26.47
C GLY A 571 -6.02 14.78 -27.59
N ILE A 572 -4.88 14.12 -27.38
CA ILE A 572 -4.35 13.11 -28.29
C ILE A 572 -4.08 11.81 -27.51
N VAL A 573 -4.69 10.70 -27.94
CA VAL A 573 -4.28 9.37 -27.51
C VAL A 573 -3.20 8.86 -28.46
N VAL A 574 -2.05 8.48 -27.93
CA VAL A 574 -0.90 8.01 -28.70
C VAL A 574 -0.61 6.55 -28.39
N PHE A 575 -0.60 5.72 -29.42
CA PHE A 575 -0.17 4.33 -29.35
C PHE A 575 1.24 4.14 -29.91
N ASP A 576 1.81 2.97 -29.67
CA ASP A 576 3.09 2.56 -30.25
C ASP A 576 2.99 2.49 -31.79
N THR A 577 4.11 2.58 -32.50
CA THR A 577 4.18 2.58 -33.98
C THR A 577 3.63 1.28 -34.60
N GLY A 578 3.65 0.18 -33.84
CA GLY A 578 3.08 -1.10 -34.25
C GLY A 578 1.57 -1.26 -34.02
N ALA A 579 0.86 -0.19 -33.64
CA ALA A 579 -0.59 -0.23 -33.43
C ALA A 579 -1.36 0.16 -34.69
N ASP A 580 -2.45 -0.55 -34.98
CA ASP A 580 -3.43 -0.15 -35.99
C ASP A 580 -4.63 0.47 -35.27
N VAL A 581 -4.85 1.77 -35.47
CA VAL A 581 -5.91 2.56 -34.81
C VAL A 581 -7.07 2.89 -35.75
N SER A 582 -7.13 2.29 -36.94
CA SER A 582 -8.13 2.58 -37.97
C SER A 582 -9.58 2.36 -37.49
N GLU A 583 -9.79 1.42 -36.57
CA GLU A 583 -11.13 1.04 -36.09
C GLU A 583 -11.68 1.89 -34.94
N VAL A 584 -10.86 2.73 -34.31
CA VAL A 584 -11.31 3.65 -33.23
C VAL A 584 -11.54 5.08 -33.70
N SER A 585 -11.51 5.32 -35.02
CA SER A 585 -11.53 6.64 -35.68
C SER A 585 -10.33 7.51 -35.28
N SER A 586 -9.52 7.92 -36.25
CA SER A 586 -8.40 8.85 -36.03
C SER A 586 -8.86 10.20 -35.45
N GLN A 587 -10.13 10.56 -35.67
CA GLN A 587 -10.79 11.71 -35.07
C GLN A 587 -12.07 11.28 -34.35
N ILE A 588 -12.04 11.27 -33.02
CA ILE A 588 -13.21 10.94 -32.18
C ILE A 588 -14.18 12.14 -32.09
N ASP A 589 -13.64 13.35 -32.07
CA ASP A 589 -14.40 14.60 -32.00
C ASP A 589 -13.56 15.77 -32.54
N GLY A 590 -14.12 16.99 -32.59
CA GLY A 590 -13.42 18.19 -33.04
C GLY A 590 -12.08 18.43 -32.30
N PHE A 591 -11.99 18.06 -31.03
CA PHE A 591 -10.84 18.32 -30.16
C PHE A 591 -10.00 17.10 -29.79
N TYR A 592 -10.35 15.90 -30.27
CA TYR A 592 -9.71 14.66 -29.86
C TYR A 592 -9.19 13.88 -31.07
N ARG A 593 -7.93 13.42 -30.99
CA ARG A 593 -7.30 12.58 -32.01
C ARG A 593 -6.78 11.28 -31.41
N ILE A 594 -6.74 10.25 -32.24
CA ILE A 594 -6.03 9.00 -31.95
C ILE A 594 -4.97 8.84 -33.02
N THR A 595 -3.75 8.56 -32.60
CA THR A 595 -2.62 8.39 -33.50
C THR A 595 -1.63 7.37 -32.95
N THR A 596 -0.69 6.99 -33.78
CA THR A 596 0.53 6.29 -33.40
C THR A 596 1.67 7.29 -33.20
N LEU A 597 2.74 6.86 -32.53
CA LEU A 597 3.89 7.71 -32.21
C LEU A 597 4.56 8.32 -33.46
N ASP A 598 4.68 7.55 -34.55
CA ASP A 598 5.27 7.98 -35.82
C ASP A 598 4.44 9.06 -36.53
N ASN A 599 3.12 9.09 -36.30
CA ASN A 599 2.21 10.08 -36.87
C ASN A 599 1.89 11.24 -35.90
N LEU A 600 2.36 11.18 -34.65
CA LEU A 600 2.05 12.17 -33.62
C LEU A 600 2.46 13.59 -34.03
N LEU A 601 3.67 13.75 -34.56
CA LEU A 601 4.20 15.06 -34.93
C LEU A 601 3.34 15.71 -36.02
N GLN A 602 3.04 14.94 -37.08
CA GLN A 602 2.21 15.40 -38.18
C GLN A 602 0.84 15.87 -37.70
N ILE A 603 0.16 15.11 -36.82
CA ILE A 603 -1.16 15.48 -36.30
C ILE A 603 -1.11 16.79 -35.49
N ILE A 604 -0.07 16.99 -34.68
CA ILE A 604 0.10 18.23 -33.90
C ILE A 604 0.29 19.42 -34.86
N GLU A 605 1.14 19.27 -35.88
CA GLU A 605 1.41 20.31 -36.87
C GLU A 605 0.19 20.65 -37.73
N GLU A 606 -0.60 19.65 -38.13
CA GLU A 606 -1.84 19.84 -38.87
C GLU A 606 -2.87 20.66 -38.06
N ILE A 607 -3.09 20.29 -36.79
CA ILE A 607 -4.01 21.01 -35.90
C ILE A 607 -3.50 22.43 -35.65
N GLU A 608 -2.20 22.59 -35.38
CA GLU A 608 -1.62 23.92 -35.14
C GLU A 608 -1.75 24.79 -36.40
N THR A 609 -1.49 24.25 -37.59
CA THR A 609 -1.63 24.98 -38.86
C THR A 609 -3.08 25.39 -39.11
N GLU A 610 -4.03 24.49 -38.90
CA GLU A 610 -5.46 24.78 -38.99
C GLU A 610 -5.84 25.95 -38.07
N ARG A 611 -5.40 25.92 -36.80
CA ARG A 611 -5.77 26.94 -35.81
C ARG A 611 -5.01 28.25 -35.94
N ASN A 612 -3.78 28.21 -36.45
CA ASN A 612 -3.04 29.41 -36.76
C ASN A 612 -3.71 30.23 -37.87
N ARG A 613 -4.46 29.61 -38.78
CA ARG A 613 -5.29 30.34 -39.77
C ARG A 613 -6.43 31.11 -39.12
N TYR A 614 -7.11 30.52 -38.12
CA TYR A 614 -8.22 31.17 -37.41
C TYR A 614 -7.79 32.27 -36.42
N THR A 615 -6.53 32.25 -35.98
CA THR A 615 -6.00 33.21 -34.99
C THR A 615 -5.17 34.34 -35.60
N GLN A 616 -5.10 34.45 -36.94
CA GLN A 616 -4.43 35.57 -37.61
C GLN A 616 -5.04 36.90 -37.15
N GLY A 617 -4.20 37.77 -36.55
CA GLY A 617 -4.61 39.10 -36.06
C GLY A 617 -4.98 39.20 -34.57
N LYS A 618 -5.01 38.10 -33.81
CA LYS A 618 -5.20 38.14 -32.34
C LYS A 618 -3.86 38.16 -31.60
N ASN A 619 -3.79 38.84 -30.46
CA ASN A 619 -2.61 38.84 -29.58
C ASN A 619 -2.30 37.40 -29.12
N LYS A 620 -1.25 36.81 -29.69
CA LYS A 620 -0.78 35.46 -29.36
C LYS A 620 0.02 35.49 -28.06
N LEU A 621 -0.22 34.51 -27.20
CA LEU A 621 0.62 34.27 -26.03
C LEU A 621 1.82 33.44 -26.46
N SER A 622 2.98 33.72 -25.88
CA SER A 622 4.15 32.86 -26.04
C SER A 622 3.90 31.51 -25.35
N PRO A 623 4.53 30.42 -25.82
CA PRO A 623 4.45 29.12 -25.16
C PRO A 623 4.82 29.16 -23.66
N LYS A 624 5.72 30.08 -23.28
CA LYS A 624 6.11 30.28 -21.88
C LYS A 624 4.99 30.90 -21.04
N GLU A 625 4.31 31.91 -21.57
CA GLU A 625 3.16 32.53 -20.89
C GLU A 625 2.01 31.52 -20.71
N ILE A 626 1.77 30.66 -21.71
CA ILE A 626 0.77 29.61 -21.62
C ILE A 626 1.16 28.56 -20.56
N GLU A 627 2.43 28.18 -20.49
CA GLU A 627 2.93 27.31 -19.42
C GLU A 627 2.76 27.95 -18.03
N ASP A 628 3.10 29.22 -17.90
CA ASP A 628 2.96 29.94 -16.63
C ASP A 628 1.48 29.93 -16.18
N LEU A 629 0.54 30.24 -17.07
CA LEU A 629 -0.90 30.13 -16.82
C LEU A 629 -1.31 28.72 -16.40
N LEU A 630 -0.85 27.68 -17.12
CA LEU A 630 -1.18 26.30 -16.83
C LEU A 630 -0.69 25.86 -15.43
N CYS A 631 0.48 26.38 -15.02
CA CYS A 631 1.07 26.19 -13.70
C CYS A 631 0.50 27.13 -12.62
N GLY A 632 -0.50 27.97 -12.93
CA GLY A 632 -1.11 28.91 -11.98
C GLY A 632 -0.21 30.10 -11.61
N ARG A 633 0.79 30.41 -12.44
CA ARG A 633 1.64 31.60 -12.29
C ARG A 633 0.97 32.79 -13.00
N PRO A 634 0.88 33.96 -12.36
CA PRO A 634 0.29 35.14 -12.98
C PRO A 634 1.15 35.62 -14.15
N LEU A 635 0.51 36.08 -15.23
CA LEU A 635 1.22 36.75 -16.32
C LEU A 635 1.88 38.01 -15.78
N LEU A 636 3.19 38.11 -15.94
CA LEU A 636 3.92 39.34 -15.66
C LEU A 636 3.43 40.37 -16.67
N LYS A 637 2.69 41.39 -16.21
CA LYS A 637 2.41 42.56 -17.04
C LYS A 637 3.76 43.14 -17.45
N ALA A 638 4.03 43.22 -18.75
CA ALA A 638 5.17 43.95 -19.27
C ALA A 638 5.13 45.36 -18.68
N ALA A 639 6.19 45.73 -17.97
CA ALA A 639 6.37 47.04 -17.37
C ALA A 639 6.73 48.08 -18.43
#